data_AF-A0A1Y6LZU7-F1
#
_entry.id   AF-A0A1Y6LZU7-F1
#
_cell.length_a   1.000
_cell.length_b   1.000
_cell.length_c   1.000
_cell.angle_alpha   90.00
_cell.angle_beta   90.00
_cell.angle_gamma   90.00
#
_symmetry.space_group_name_H-M   'P 1'
#
loop_
_entity.id
_entity.type
_entity.pdbx_description
1 polymer ?
#
loop_
_entity_poly.entity_id
_entity_poly.type
_entity_poly.pdbx_seq_one_letter_code
_entity_poly.pdbx_strand_id
1 'polypeptide(L)'
;MLRDLPPFDRHSLEAVMNTLPDDQPATPSNLNDDIFGSAPSSPNLTAQDGTGQESALHSTSEHSDIPRLRRIHVTNGYREGLAASKESHVQAGFDEGFSLGGEIGTVVGWCFGVLEGVLAALVRSARESGGSVGSAGRAAVEDAEKMLEQAKKDMKLEEVLGSKWIGEDGIWLFDVPGQDEEEELSVTFKDVAAAHPVLKMWKVKVLRLAHRHGVELPSEDLLPEG
;
A
#
# COMPACT_ATOMS: atom_id res chain seq x y z
N MET A 1 -14.14 -33.70 4.91
CA MET A 1 -14.07 -34.49 3.66
C MET A 1 -13.48 -33.63 2.54
N LEU A 2 -12.18 -33.34 2.55
CA LEU A 2 -11.51 -32.68 1.42
C LEU A 2 -9.97 -32.87 1.52
N ARG A 3 -9.54 -34.12 1.47
CA ARG A 3 -8.16 -34.50 1.13
C ARG A 3 -8.31 -35.48 -0.01
N ASP A 4 -8.14 -34.99 -1.23
CA ASP A 4 -7.77 -35.75 -2.44
C ASP A 4 -7.93 -34.86 -3.68
N LEU A 5 -6.94 -33.99 -3.91
CA LEU A 5 -6.69 -33.42 -5.23
C LEU A 5 -5.27 -33.84 -5.67
N PRO A 6 -5.09 -34.33 -6.90
CA PRO A 6 -3.79 -34.78 -7.38
C PRO A 6 -2.83 -33.59 -7.63
N PRO A 7 -1.51 -33.82 -7.69
CA PRO A 7 -0.54 -32.76 -7.88
C PRO A 7 -0.64 -32.17 -9.30
N PHE A 8 -0.55 -30.85 -9.40
CA PHE A 8 -0.60 -30.11 -10.66
C PHE A 8 0.68 -30.35 -11.49
N ASP A 9 0.50 -30.91 -12.69
CA ASP A 9 1.58 -31.17 -13.64
C ASP A 9 1.77 -29.98 -14.58
N ARG A 10 2.97 -29.36 -14.53
CA ARG A 10 3.36 -28.19 -15.33
C ARG A 10 3.39 -28.46 -16.83
N HIS A 11 3.46 -29.72 -17.26
CA HIS A 11 3.51 -30.08 -18.67
C HIS A 11 2.16 -29.99 -19.41
N SER A 12 1.03 -29.92 -18.69
CA SER A 12 -0.29 -29.78 -19.32
C SER A 12 -0.57 -28.37 -19.86
N LEU A 13 0.19 -27.36 -19.43
CA LEU A 13 0.05 -25.97 -19.89
C LEU A 13 0.85 -25.69 -21.17
N GLU A 14 1.97 -26.39 -21.39
CA GLU A 14 2.78 -26.24 -22.60
C GLU A 14 2.13 -26.87 -23.85
N ALA A 15 1.35 -27.95 -23.67
CA ALA A 15 0.72 -28.66 -24.78
C ALA A 15 -0.41 -27.85 -25.46
N VAL A 16 -1.06 -26.93 -24.75
CA VAL A 16 -2.11 -26.07 -25.32
C VAL A 16 -1.52 -24.88 -26.10
N MET A 17 -0.28 -24.50 -25.80
CA MET A 17 0.32 -23.25 -26.30
C MET A 17 1.12 -23.41 -27.60
N ASN A 18 1.32 -24.64 -28.08
CA ASN A 18 2.21 -24.93 -29.22
C ASN A 18 1.52 -25.33 -30.54
N THR A 19 0.23 -25.07 -30.72
CA THR A 19 -0.42 -25.28 -32.03
C THR A 19 -0.82 -23.95 -32.69
N LEU A 20 0.18 -23.27 -33.23
CA LEU A 20 0.01 -22.24 -34.27
C LEU A 20 1.00 -22.55 -35.39
N PRO A 21 0.56 -22.67 -36.65
CA PRO A 21 1.47 -22.67 -37.78
C PRO A 21 1.98 -21.25 -38.01
N ASP A 22 3.30 -21.12 -37.99
CA ASP A 22 4.07 -19.94 -38.38
C ASP A 22 4.04 -19.79 -39.90
N ASP A 23 3.43 -18.71 -40.41
CA ASP A 23 3.93 -17.95 -41.57
C ASP A 23 3.00 -16.76 -41.87
N GLN A 24 3.30 -15.55 -41.40
CA GLN A 24 2.94 -14.30 -42.11
C GLN A 24 3.93 -13.18 -41.72
N PRO A 25 4.44 -12.41 -42.70
CA PRO A 25 5.46 -11.38 -42.47
C PRO A 25 4.91 -10.21 -41.67
N ALA A 26 5.73 -9.71 -40.73
CA ALA A 26 5.45 -8.56 -39.89
C ALA A 26 5.13 -7.30 -40.73
N THR A 27 3.86 -6.91 -40.75
CA THR A 27 3.46 -5.56 -41.13
C THR A 27 3.53 -4.66 -39.90
N PRO A 28 4.05 -3.43 -39.99
CA PRO A 28 4.07 -2.51 -38.86
C PRO A 28 2.63 -2.13 -38.52
N SER A 29 2.08 -2.79 -37.50
CA SER A 29 0.76 -2.51 -36.95
C SER A 29 0.75 -1.07 -36.41
N ASN A 30 0.13 -0.16 -37.15
CA ASN A 30 -0.18 1.17 -36.66
C ASN A 30 -1.23 1.01 -35.56
N LEU A 31 -0.78 1.17 -34.30
CA LEU A 31 -1.52 1.03 -33.05
C LEU A 31 -2.81 1.88 -32.95
N ASN A 32 -3.07 2.77 -33.91
CA ASN A 32 -4.18 3.73 -33.88
C ASN A 32 -5.22 3.54 -35.00
N ASP A 33 -5.13 2.50 -35.83
CA ASP A 33 -6.05 2.30 -36.98
C ASP A 33 -7.22 1.34 -36.69
N ASP A 34 -7.29 0.74 -35.50
CA ASP A 34 -8.26 -0.34 -35.17
C ASP A 34 -9.32 0.08 -34.14
N ILE A 35 -9.81 1.32 -34.22
CA ILE A 35 -10.88 1.80 -33.31
C ILE A 35 -12.10 2.34 -34.08
N PHE A 36 -11.97 2.70 -35.36
CA PHE A 36 -13.07 3.33 -36.12
C PHE A 36 -13.32 2.79 -37.55
N GLY A 37 -12.75 1.65 -37.94
CA GLY A 37 -12.63 1.28 -39.35
C GLY A 37 -13.04 -0.12 -39.78
N SER A 38 -14.19 -0.66 -39.36
CA SER A 38 -14.81 -1.78 -40.09
C SER A 38 -16.33 -1.73 -40.01
N ALA A 39 -16.91 -0.70 -40.66
CA ALA A 39 -18.27 -0.80 -41.13
C ALA A 39 -18.37 -2.05 -42.06
N PRO A 40 -19.35 -2.95 -41.87
CA PRO A 40 -19.55 -4.03 -42.82
C PRO A 40 -19.86 -3.39 -44.19
N SER A 41 -19.20 -3.85 -45.25
CA SER A 41 -19.48 -3.39 -46.61
C SER A 41 -21.00 -3.47 -46.87
N SER A 42 -21.60 -2.31 -47.15
CA SER A 42 -23.03 -2.20 -47.47
C SER A 42 -23.40 -3.22 -48.57
N PRO A 43 -24.57 -3.88 -48.49
CA PRO A 43 -24.98 -4.84 -49.50
C PRO A 43 -25.15 -4.11 -50.85
N ASN A 44 -24.44 -4.57 -51.88
CA ASN A 44 -24.65 -4.12 -53.25
C ASN A 44 -26.03 -4.61 -53.73
N LEU A 45 -26.98 -3.68 -53.85
CA LEU A 45 -28.25 -3.93 -54.51
C LEU A 45 -28.01 -3.94 -56.03
N THR A 46 -27.83 -5.12 -56.62
CA THR A 46 -27.88 -5.26 -58.08
C THR A 46 -29.35 -5.14 -58.49
N ALA A 47 -29.72 -4.02 -59.12
CA ALA A 47 -31.03 -3.86 -59.72
C ALA A 47 -31.14 -4.81 -60.92
N GLN A 48 -31.79 -5.95 -60.72
CA GLN A 48 -32.21 -6.83 -61.81
C GLN A 48 -33.73 -6.75 -61.94
N ASP A 49 -34.16 -6.13 -63.03
CA ASP A 49 -35.52 -6.07 -63.53
C ASP A 49 -36.07 -7.49 -63.73
N GLY A 50 -37.29 -7.75 -63.26
CA GLY A 50 -37.89 -9.09 -63.29
C GLY A 50 -39.22 -9.16 -62.55
N THR A 51 -40.30 -9.14 -63.30
CA THR A 51 -41.70 -9.32 -62.85
C THR A 51 -41.92 -10.62 -62.08
N GLY A 52 -42.54 -10.54 -60.90
CA GLY A 52 -42.95 -11.73 -60.14
C GLY A 52 -43.65 -11.36 -58.84
N GLN A 53 -44.93 -11.68 -58.78
CA GLN A 53 -45.87 -11.39 -57.70
C GLN A 53 -45.92 -12.59 -56.75
N GLU A 54 -45.50 -12.44 -55.48
CA GLU A 54 -45.91 -13.37 -54.42
C GLU A 54 -45.70 -12.80 -53.02
N SER A 55 -46.79 -12.84 -52.24
CA SER A 55 -46.80 -12.56 -50.82
C SER A 55 -45.95 -13.59 -50.07
N ALA A 56 -44.87 -13.14 -49.45
CA ALA A 56 -44.19 -13.93 -48.43
C ALA A 56 -43.68 -13.00 -47.34
N LEU A 57 -44.55 -12.85 -46.33
CA LEU A 57 -44.21 -12.88 -44.91
C LEU A 57 -43.20 -11.84 -44.42
N HIS A 58 -43.66 -11.04 -43.46
CA HIS A 58 -42.84 -10.49 -42.38
C HIS A 58 -41.80 -11.54 -41.92
N SER A 59 -40.61 -11.54 -42.50
CA SER A 59 -39.42 -11.98 -41.80
C SER A 59 -38.89 -10.74 -41.14
N THR A 60 -39.49 -10.41 -40.00
CA THR A 60 -38.76 -9.78 -38.92
C THR A 60 -37.56 -10.69 -38.67
N SER A 61 -36.48 -10.44 -39.40
CA SER A 61 -35.17 -10.93 -39.10
C SER A 61 -34.72 -10.18 -37.85
N GLU A 62 -35.44 -10.42 -36.75
CA GLU A 62 -34.99 -10.19 -35.39
C GLU A 62 -33.81 -11.13 -35.21
N HIS A 63 -32.67 -10.73 -35.76
CA HIS A 63 -31.40 -11.30 -35.40
C HIS A 63 -31.34 -11.20 -33.89
N SER A 64 -31.43 -12.34 -33.22
CA SER A 64 -31.46 -12.40 -31.78
C SER A 64 -30.31 -11.57 -31.22
N ASP A 65 -30.60 -10.52 -30.46
CA ASP A 65 -29.58 -9.69 -29.80
C ASP A 65 -28.91 -10.42 -28.63
N ILE A 66 -29.40 -11.62 -28.29
CA ILE A 66 -28.94 -12.44 -27.17
C ILE A 66 -27.44 -12.77 -27.25
N PRO A 67 -26.84 -13.17 -28.40
CA PRO A 67 -25.40 -13.41 -28.50
C PRO A 67 -24.58 -12.12 -28.35
N ARG A 68 -25.09 -10.99 -28.84
CA ARG A 68 -24.46 -9.68 -28.70
C ARG A 68 -24.49 -9.23 -27.24
N LEU A 69 -25.64 -9.31 -26.58
CA LEU A 69 -25.82 -9.03 -25.15
C LEU A 69 -24.95 -9.94 -24.27
N ARG A 70 -24.85 -11.23 -24.60
CA ARG A 70 -23.96 -12.16 -23.89
C ARG A 70 -22.50 -11.75 -24.03
N ARG A 71 -22.06 -11.39 -25.24
CA ARG A 71 -20.69 -10.90 -25.47
C ARG A 71 -20.43 -9.63 -24.66
N ILE A 72 -21.37 -8.68 -24.66
CA ILE A 72 -21.27 -7.45 -23.87
C ILE A 72 -21.17 -7.76 -22.37
N HIS A 73 -22.04 -8.61 -21.83
CA HIS A 73 -22.00 -8.99 -20.41
C HIS A 73 -20.73 -9.74 -20.01
N VAL A 74 -20.26 -10.67 -20.85
CA VAL A 74 -19.02 -11.40 -20.58
C VAL A 74 -17.82 -10.45 -20.58
N THR A 75 -17.72 -9.56 -21.58
CA THR A 75 -16.63 -8.59 -21.67
C THR A 75 -16.69 -7.57 -20.53
N ASN A 76 -17.88 -7.05 -20.22
CA ASN A 76 -18.07 -6.12 -19.11
C ASN A 76 -17.78 -6.78 -17.77
N GLY A 77 -18.30 -7.98 -17.53
CA GLY A 77 -18.07 -8.74 -16.30
C GLY A 77 -16.60 -9.14 -16.10
N TYR A 78 -15.87 -9.45 -17.17
CA TYR A 78 -14.42 -9.68 -17.09
C TYR A 78 -13.65 -8.41 -16.73
N ARG A 79 -13.97 -7.27 -17.36
CA ARG A 79 -13.37 -5.97 -17.01
C ARG A 79 -13.69 -5.58 -15.57
N GLU A 80 -14.93 -5.75 -15.16
CA GLU A 80 -15.39 -5.43 -13.82
C GLU A 80 -14.74 -6.34 -12.77
N GLY A 81 -14.64 -7.65 -13.04
CA GLY A 81 -13.95 -8.59 -12.15
C GLY A 81 -12.45 -8.29 -11.99
N LEU A 82 -11.77 -7.88 -13.07
CA LEU A 82 -10.37 -7.45 -13.01
C LEU A 82 -10.19 -6.13 -12.25
N ALA A 83 -11.10 -5.17 -12.45
CA ALA A 83 -11.06 -3.90 -11.73
C ALA A 83 -11.32 -4.11 -10.23
N ALA A 84 -12.38 -4.84 -9.88
CA ALA A 84 -12.76 -5.12 -8.50
C ALA A 84 -11.69 -5.96 -7.75
N SER A 85 -11.05 -6.93 -8.40
CA SER A 85 -9.96 -7.70 -7.77
C SER A 85 -8.74 -6.85 -7.46
N LYS A 86 -8.41 -5.87 -8.31
CA LYS A 86 -7.25 -4.99 -8.08
C LYS A 86 -7.54 -3.92 -7.03
N GLU A 87 -8.74 -3.35 -7.05
CA GLU A 87 -9.15 -2.31 -6.10
C GLU A 87 -9.26 -2.86 -4.66
N SER A 88 -9.80 -4.08 -4.50
CA SER A 88 -10.00 -4.69 -3.18
C SER A 88 -8.71 -4.92 -2.38
N HIS A 89 -7.61 -5.26 -3.03
CA HIS A 89 -6.34 -5.55 -2.34
C HIS A 89 -5.49 -4.30 -2.08
N VAL A 90 -5.58 -3.29 -2.96
CA VAL A 90 -4.82 -2.04 -2.80
C VAL A 90 -5.33 -1.24 -1.60
N GLN A 91 -6.65 -1.16 -1.42
CA GLN A 91 -7.23 -0.39 -0.32
C GLN A 91 -6.93 -1.03 1.04
N ALA A 92 -7.08 -2.36 1.15
CA ALA A 92 -6.78 -3.08 2.39
C ALA A 92 -5.32 -2.88 2.83
N GLY A 93 -4.37 -3.04 1.90
CA GLY A 93 -2.95 -2.80 2.21
C GLY A 93 -2.64 -1.35 2.57
N PHE A 94 -3.34 -0.38 1.97
CA PHE A 94 -3.19 1.03 2.35
C PHE A 94 -3.72 1.27 3.77
N ASP A 95 -4.90 0.77 4.10
CA ASP A 95 -5.52 0.98 5.42
C ASP A 95 -4.65 0.38 6.54
N GLU A 96 -4.13 -0.83 6.36
CA GLU A 96 -3.19 -1.48 7.28
C GLU A 96 -1.88 -0.69 7.43
N GLY A 97 -1.28 -0.30 6.30
CA GLY A 97 -0.04 0.49 6.29
C GLY A 97 -0.21 1.89 6.90
N PHE A 98 -1.37 2.51 6.69
CA PHE A 98 -1.70 3.82 7.25
C PHE A 98 -1.84 3.75 8.77
N SER A 99 -2.55 2.74 9.29
CA SER A 99 -2.68 2.53 10.74
C SER A 99 -1.33 2.28 11.42
N LEU A 100 -0.52 1.36 10.88
CA LEU A 100 0.82 1.08 11.43
C LEU A 100 1.74 2.31 11.31
N GLY A 101 1.73 3.00 10.17
CA GLY A 101 2.48 4.22 9.97
C GLY A 101 2.08 5.33 10.93
N GLY A 102 0.79 5.42 11.29
CA GLY A 102 0.26 6.35 12.29
C GLY A 102 0.80 6.07 13.70
N GLU A 103 0.84 4.81 14.11
CA GLU A 103 1.40 4.40 15.41
C GLU A 103 2.91 4.70 15.49
N ILE A 104 3.66 4.33 14.45
CA ILE A 104 5.09 4.67 14.32
C ILE A 104 5.30 6.18 14.36
N GLY A 105 4.51 6.93 13.58
CA GLY A 105 4.54 8.38 13.52
C GLY A 105 4.24 9.03 14.87
N THR A 106 3.34 8.44 15.65
CA THR A 106 2.99 8.91 17.00
C THR A 106 4.18 8.76 17.95
N VAL A 107 4.87 7.61 17.93
CA VAL A 107 6.06 7.39 18.77
C VAL A 107 7.21 8.33 18.36
N VAL A 108 7.44 8.51 17.06
CA VAL A 108 8.47 9.45 16.54
C VAL A 108 8.13 10.89 16.94
N GLY A 109 6.88 11.30 16.74
CA GLY A 109 6.38 12.64 17.09
C GLY A 109 6.51 12.91 18.58
N TRP A 110 6.18 11.94 19.43
CA TRP A 110 6.38 12.03 20.88
C TRP A 110 7.86 12.20 21.23
N CYS A 111 8.76 11.41 20.64
CA CYS A 111 10.20 11.52 20.88
C CYS A 111 10.72 12.92 20.51
N PHE A 112 10.33 13.46 19.35
CA PHE A 112 10.71 14.81 18.94
C PHE A 112 10.11 15.88 19.84
N GLY A 113 8.83 15.77 20.19
CA GLY A 113 8.18 16.72 21.09
C GLY A 113 8.85 16.82 22.44
N VAL A 114 9.27 15.69 23.03
CA VAL A 114 10.02 15.68 24.29
C VAL A 114 11.40 16.31 24.12
N LEU A 115 12.16 15.93 23.09
CA LEU A 115 13.50 16.48 22.84
C LEU A 115 13.47 18.00 22.61
N GLU A 116 12.53 18.48 21.80
CA GLU A 116 12.33 19.90 21.51
C GLU A 116 11.85 20.66 22.75
N GLY A 117 10.96 20.06 23.55
CA GLY A 117 10.50 20.61 24.83
C GLY A 117 11.64 20.78 25.84
N VAL A 118 12.47 19.76 26.02
CA VAL A 118 13.66 19.82 26.89
C VAL A 118 14.64 20.88 26.39
N LEU A 119 14.93 20.91 25.08
CA LEU A 119 15.80 21.91 24.49
C LEU A 119 15.27 23.33 24.71
N ALA A 120 13.98 23.57 24.46
CA ALA A 120 13.35 24.86 24.68
C ALA A 120 13.43 25.31 26.15
N ALA A 121 13.22 24.38 27.10
CA ALA A 121 13.35 24.66 28.52
C ALA A 121 14.79 25.02 28.91
N LEU A 122 15.79 24.30 28.38
CA LEU A 122 17.21 24.59 28.61
C LEU A 122 17.62 25.95 28.05
N VAL A 123 17.20 26.28 26.82
CA VAL A 123 17.47 27.59 26.19
C VAL A 123 16.83 28.72 27.00
N ARG A 124 15.60 28.51 27.49
CA ARG A 124 14.91 29.49 28.33
C ARG A 124 15.64 29.69 29.66
N SER A 125 15.99 28.62 30.35
CA SER A 125 16.75 28.67 31.61
C SER A 125 18.11 29.37 31.45
N ALA A 126 18.79 29.12 30.32
CA ALA A 126 20.06 29.75 29.98
C ALA A 126 19.94 31.28 29.82
N ARG A 127 18.82 31.76 29.27
CA ARG A 127 18.52 33.19 29.09
C ARG A 127 18.11 33.86 30.39
N GLU A 128 17.24 33.24 31.17
CA GLU A 128 16.70 33.80 32.42
C GLU A 128 17.78 33.98 33.49
N SER A 129 18.83 33.14 33.49
CA SER A 129 19.93 33.27 34.45
C SER A 129 20.94 34.38 34.12
N GLY A 130 20.66 35.26 33.14
CA GLY A 130 21.35 36.54 32.97
C GLY A 130 22.87 36.47 32.78
N GLY A 131 23.40 35.42 32.14
CA GLY A 131 24.83 35.23 31.93
C GLY A 131 25.58 34.53 33.07
N SER A 132 24.89 34.16 34.15
CA SER A 132 25.42 33.35 35.26
C SER A 132 25.30 31.83 35.01
N VAL A 133 24.62 31.41 33.94
CA VAL A 133 24.68 30.02 33.49
C VAL A 133 26.13 29.74 33.11
N GLY A 134 26.85 29.10 34.03
CA GLY A 134 28.21 28.65 33.81
C GLY A 134 28.27 27.74 32.59
N SER A 135 29.49 27.45 32.13
CA SER A 135 29.77 26.56 30.98
C SER A 135 28.89 25.29 30.92
N ALA A 136 28.44 24.78 32.06
CA ALA A 136 27.56 23.64 32.19
C ALA A 136 26.19 23.78 31.48
N GLY A 137 25.49 24.91 31.59
CA GLY A 137 24.17 25.03 30.96
C GLY A 137 24.24 25.30 29.46
N ARG A 138 25.29 25.98 28.98
CA ARG A 138 25.55 26.11 27.54
C ARG A 138 25.94 24.76 26.92
N ALA A 139 26.73 23.94 27.63
CA ALA A 139 27.03 22.57 27.23
C ALA A 139 25.77 21.69 27.20
N ALA A 140 24.86 21.82 28.17
CA ALA A 140 23.60 21.08 28.17
C ALA A 140 22.70 21.42 26.96
N VAL A 141 22.66 22.69 26.55
CA VAL A 141 21.95 23.10 25.32
C VAL A 141 22.59 22.47 24.09
N GLU A 142 23.92 22.55 23.96
CA GLU A 142 24.64 21.98 22.83
C GLU A 142 24.47 20.45 22.74
N ASP A 143 24.50 19.75 23.88
CA ASP A 143 24.28 18.31 23.94
C ASP A 143 22.84 17.93 23.53
N ALA A 144 21.85 18.70 23.96
CA ALA A 144 20.45 18.50 23.57
C ALA A 144 20.21 18.77 22.09
N GLU A 145 20.83 19.81 21.52
CA GLU A 145 20.79 20.11 20.08
C GLU A 145 21.41 18.97 19.26
N LYS A 146 22.59 18.48 19.63
CA LYS A 146 23.23 17.34 18.98
C LYS A 146 22.37 16.08 19.06
N MET A 147 21.73 15.82 20.20
CA MET A 147 20.83 14.68 20.35
C MET A 147 19.61 14.81 19.43
N LEU A 148 19.04 16.00 19.30
CA LEU A 148 17.92 16.26 18.38
C LEU A 148 18.33 16.09 16.91
N GLU A 149 19.51 16.56 16.52
CA GLU A 149 20.02 16.36 15.16
C GLU A 149 20.24 14.88 14.84
N GLN A 150 20.80 14.13 15.79
CA GLN A 150 20.98 12.69 15.62
C GLN A 150 19.63 11.96 15.56
N ALA A 151 18.66 12.38 16.38
CA ALA A 151 17.30 11.85 16.36
C ALA A 151 16.63 12.06 14.99
N LYS A 152 16.80 13.25 14.39
CA LYS A 152 16.27 13.58 13.06
C LYS A 152 16.88 12.74 11.93
N LYS A 153 18.15 12.35 12.08
CA LYS A 153 18.83 11.45 11.11
C LYS A 153 18.36 10.01 11.29
N ASP A 154 18.36 9.52 12.52
CA ASP A 154 18.10 8.09 12.82
C ASP A 154 16.61 7.72 12.74
N MET A 155 15.70 8.65 13.05
CA MET A 155 14.25 8.42 13.01
C MET A 155 13.60 9.06 11.78
N LYS A 156 14.36 9.23 10.69
CA LYS A 156 13.80 9.63 9.41
C LYS A 156 12.87 8.53 8.90
N LEU A 157 11.81 8.90 8.18
CA LEU A 157 10.83 7.95 7.64
C LEU A 157 11.48 6.83 6.82
N GLU A 158 12.47 7.17 5.99
CA GLU A 158 13.24 6.23 5.16
C GLU A 158 14.04 5.21 5.98
N GLU A 159 14.44 5.56 7.21
CA GLU A 159 15.23 4.70 8.10
C GLU A 159 14.33 3.82 8.96
N VAL A 160 13.19 4.35 9.41
CA VAL A 160 12.24 3.64 10.28
C VAL A 160 11.33 2.72 9.47
N LEU A 161 10.85 3.17 8.30
CA LEU A 161 10.05 2.36 7.37
C LEU A 161 10.89 1.78 6.23
N GLY A 162 12.21 1.77 6.37
CA GLY A 162 13.11 1.23 5.37
C GLY A 162 13.00 -0.28 5.23
N SER A 163 13.50 -0.81 4.11
CA SER A 163 13.52 -2.25 3.81
C SER A 163 14.31 -3.11 4.80
N LYS A 164 15.05 -2.46 5.72
CA LYS A 164 15.73 -3.11 6.84
C LYS A 164 14.75 -3.62 7.90
N TRP A 165 13.63 -2.93 8.08
CA TRP A 165 12.65 -3.23 9.13
C TRP A 165 11.32 -3.70 8.57
N ILE A 166 10.99 -3.34 7.34
CA ILE A 166 9.73 -3.72 6.66
C ILE A 166 10.07 -4.49 5.38
N GLY A 167 9.44 -5.65 5.19
CA GLY A 167 9.57 -6.48 3.99
C GLY A 167 8.85 -5.90 2.77
N GLU A 168 9.11 -6.46 1.58
CA GLU A 168 8.42 -6.08 0.33
C GLU A 168 6.91 -6.38 0.37
N ASP A 169 6.51 -7.30 1.25
CA ASP A 169 5.14 -7.68 1.56
C ASP A 169 4.47 -6.73 2.57
N GLY A 170 5.18 -5.74 3.11
CA GLY A 170 4.67 -4.79 4.10
C GLY A 170 4.70 -5.32 5.54
N ILE A 171 5.28 -6.51 5.76
CA ILE A 171 5.34 -7.15 7.08
C ILE A 171 6.64 -6.73 7.78
N TRP A 172 6.58 -6.47 9.09
CA TRP A 172 7.76 -6.15 9.87
C TRP A 172 8.72 -7.35 10.02
N LEU A 173 10.02 -7.07 10.00
CA LEU A 173 11.10 -8.07 10.04
C LEU A 173 11.70 -8.27 11.43
N PHE A 174 11.13 -7.65 12.46
CA PHE A 174 11.64 -7.69 13.83
C PHE A 174 10.65 -8.40 14.77
N ASP A 175 11.19 -8.90 15.89
CA ASP A 175 10.43 -9.63 16.90
C ASP A 175 9.48 -8.69 17.67
N VAL A 176 8.21 -9.07 17.75
CA VAL A 176 7.18 -8.35 18.51
C VAL A 176 6.69 -9.24 19.66
N PRO A 177 6.77 -8.77 20.91
CA PRO A 177 6.29 -9.54 22.06
C PRO A 177 4.82 -9.96 21.88
N GLY A 178 4.52 -11.23 22.17
CA GLY A 178 3.16 -11.78 22.05
C GLY A 178 2.79 -12.28 20.66
N GLN A 179 3.67 -12.15 19.66
CA GLN A 179 3.41 -12.66 18.30
C GLN A 179 3.43 -14.21 18.22
N ASP A 180 4.15 -14.89 19.11
CA ASP A 180 4.35 -16.34 19.11
C ASP A 180 3.49 -17.10 20.15
N GLU A 181 2.66 -16.39 20.92
CA GLU A 181 1.79 -17.03 21.93
C GLU A 181 0.52 -17.58 21.26
N GLU A 182 0.18 -18.85 21.50
CA GLU A 182 -1.02 -19.53 20.94
C GLU A 182 -2.35 -18.92 21.44
N GLU A 183 -2.29 -18.05 22.44
CA GLU A 183 -3.42 -17.24 22.88
C GLU A 183 -3.56 -16.04 21.93
N GLU A 184 -4.69 -15.98 21.19
CA GLU A 184 -5.08 -14.94 20.22
C GLU A 184 -5.21 -13.51 20.82
N LEU A 185 -4.30 -13.09 21.71
CA LEU A 185 -4.14 -11.69 22.03
C LEU A 185 -3.51 -11.03 20.81
N SER A 186 -4.39 -10.49 19.97
CA SER A 186 -4.06 -9.77 18.75
C SER A 186 -3.00 -8.71 19.05
N VAL A 187 -1.76 -8.98 18.65
CA VAL A 187 -0.68 -7.99 18.64
C VAL A 187 -1.21 -6.74 17.95
N THR A 188 -1.28 -5.62 18.68
CA THR A 188 -1.79 -4.38 18.13
C THR A 188 -0.69 -3.64 17.37
N PHE A 189 -1.06 -2.76 16.43
CA PHE A 189 -0.07 -1.93 15.74
C PHE A 189 0.73 -1.02 16.68
N LYS A 190 0.15 -0.66 17.84
CA LYS A 190 0.83 0.05 18.93
C LYS A 190 1.96 -0.78 19.53
N ASP A 191 1.74 -2.08 19.73
CA ASP A 191 2.77 -3.02 20.21
C ASP A 191 3.89 -3.19 19.19
N VAL A 192 3.55 -3.29 17.90
CA VAL A 192 4.51 -3.35 16.80
C VAL A 192 5.38 -2.08 16.77
N ALA A 193 4.77 -0.90 16.85
CA ALA A 193 5.49 0.37 16.89
C ALA A 193 6.40 0.48 18.13
N ALA A 194 5.95 0.00 19.30
CA ALA A 194 6.75 -0.02 20.52
C ALA A 194 7.93 -1.02 20.46
N ALA A 195 7.76 -2.12 19.75
CA ALA A 195 8.79 -3.13 19.54
C ALA A 195 9.88 -2.69 18.53
N HIS A 196 9.58 -1.70 17.67
CA HIS A 196 10.51 -1.23 16.64
C HIS A 196 11.89 -0.87 17.23
N PRO A 197 13.00 -1.52 16.80
CA PRO A 197 14.30 -1.41 17.48
C PRO A 197 14.86 0.01 17.58
N VAL A 198 14.76 0.80 16.50
CA VAL A 198 15.20 2.20 16.49
C VAL A 198 14.39 3.05 17.46
N LEU A 199 13.06 2.96 17.42
CA LEU A 199 12.16 3.73 18.29
C LEU A 199 12.34 3.34 19.75
N LYS A 200 12.43 2.04 20.04
CA LYS A 200 12.71 1.52 21.39
C LYS A 200 14.01 2.08 21.96
N MET A 201 15.09 2.07 21.17
CA MET A 201 16.37 2.66 21.58
C MET A 201 16.22 4.17 21.85
N TRP A 202 15.58 4.91 20.95
CA TRP A 202 15.43 6.36 21.08
C TRP A 202 14.54 6.75 22.25
N LYS A 203 13.43 6.06 22.46
CA LYS A 203 12.56 6.24 23.62
C LYS A 203 13.32 6.13 24.95
N VAL A 204 14.20 5.13 25.09
CA VAL A 204 15.08 5.01 26.27
C VAL A 204 16.03 6.20 26.40
N LYS A 205 16.63 6.68 25.30
CA LYS A 205 17.52 7.86 25.30
C LYS A 205 16.75 9.13 25.71
N VAL A 206 15.57 9.33 25.15
CA VAL A 206 14.69 10.47 25.40
C VAL A 206 14.22 10.50 26.85
N LEU A 207 13.73 9.37 27.37
CA LEU A 207 13.33 9.24 28.79
C LEU A 207 14.50 9.54 29.73
N ARG A 208 15.71 9.06 29.42
CA ARG A 208 16.91 9.35 30.21
C ARG A 208 17.27 10.83 30.19
N LEU A 209 17.13 11.50 29.04
CA LEU A 209 17.37 12.94 28.93
C LEU A 209 16.32 13.73 29.74
N ALA A 210 15.05 13.40 29.57
CA ALA A 210 13.95 14.02 30.31
C ALA A 210 14.15 13.90 31.83
N HIS A 211 14.46 12.68 32.31
CA HIS A 211 14.72 12.43 33.73
C HIS A 211 15.93 13.23 34.25
N ARG A 212 17.02 13.31 33.48
CA ARG A 212 18.21 14.10 33.85
C ARG A 212 17.87 15.58 34.07
N HIS A 213 16.88 16.10 33.33
CA HIS A 213 16.45 17.49 33.41
C HIS A 213 15.18 17.69 34.27
N GLY A 214 14.76 16.67 35.02
CA GLY A 214 13.62 16.76 35.94
C GLY A 214 12.27 16.89 35.25
N VAL A 215 12.16 16.46 33.99
CA VAL A 215 10.88 16.41 33.27
C VAL A 215 10.20 15.09 33.59
N GLU A 216 9.10 15.16 34.34
CA GLU A 216 8.22 14.02 34.56
C GLU A 216 7.30 13.85 33.34
N LEU A 217 7.45 12.71 32.67
CA LEU A 217 6.59 12.32 31.56
C LEU A 217 5.57 11.31 32.09
N PRO A 218 4.30 11.39 31.67
CA PRO A 218 3.30 10.41 32.05
C PRO A 218 3.77 9.02 31.60
N SER A 219 3.72 8.05 32.51
CA SER A 219 3.90 6.63 32.17
C SER A 219 2.84 6.23 31.15
N GLU A 220 3.25 5.55 30.07
CA GLU A 220 2.38 5.18 28.95
C GLU A 220 1.14 4.37 29.34
N ASP A 221 1.12 3.77 30.52
CA ASP A 221 -0.03 3.06 31.08
C ASP A 221 -1.26 3.95 31.38
N LEU A 222 -1.15 5.28 31.20
CA LEU A 222 -2.20 6.27 31.51
C LEU A 222 -2.89 6.88 30.29
N LEU A 223 -2.57 6.44 29.07
CA LEU A 223 -3.34 6.84 27.89
C LEU A 223 -4.57 5.92 27.76
N PRO A 224 -5.80 6.45 27.91
CA PRO A 224 -7.01 5.63 27.74
C PRO A 224 -7.03 5.09 26.32
N GLU A 225 -7.20 3.76 26.22
CA GLU A 225 -7.62 3.06 25.00
C GLU A 225 -8.85 3.82 24.45
N GLY A 226 -8.66 4.56 23.37
CA GLY A 226 -9.65 5.42 22.74
C GLY A 226 -10.22 4.79 21.49
#